data_AF-A0A1X2I3M9-F1
#
_entry.id   AF-A0A1X2I3M9-F1
#
_cell.length_a   1.000
_cell.length_b   1.000
_cell.length_c   1.000
_cell.angle_alpha   90.00
_cell.angle_beta   90.00
_cell.angle_gamma   90.00
#
_symmetry.space_group_name_H-M   'P 1'
#
loop_
_entity.id
_entity.type
_entity.pdbx_description
1 polymer ?
#
loop_
_entity_poly.entity_id
_entity_poly.type
_entity_poly.pdbx_seq_one_letter_code
_entity_poly.pdbx_strand_id
1 'polypeptide(L)' 'FTWLVFLEERWTPFDTDNQKKLEQTLSLGGTFVDITDTNFPHVKRVRVFPKTNYLSYLGVKYRLSRIMQPDAWLDH' A
#
# COMPACT_ATOMS: atom_id res chain seq x y z
N PHE A 1 -8.11 -3.96 6.70
CA PHE A 1 -7.54 -2.68 6.21
C PHE A 1 -7.24 -2.80 4.74
N THR A 2 -7.33 -1.69 4.00
CA THR A 2 -6.96 -1.60 2.59
C THR A 2 -5.97 -0.45 2.41
N TRP A 3 -4.82 -0.77 1.83
CA TRP A 3 -3.81 0.17 1.40
C TRP A 3 -4.11 0.63 -0.02
N LEU A 4 -4.08 1.95 -0.19
CA LEU A 4 -4.30 2.64 -1.45
C LEU A 4 -3.08 3.51 -1.74
N VAL A 5 -2.72 3.61 -3.01
CA VAL A 5 -1.78 4.61 -3.51
C VAL A 5 -2.53 5.65 -4.33
N PHE A 6 -2.12 6.92 -4.22
CA PHE A 6 -2.65 7.98 -5.07
C PHE A 6 -1.87 8.06 -6.39
N LEU A 7 -2.46 7.58 -7.48
CA LEU A 7 -1.90 7.58 -8.83
C LEU A 7 -2.91 8.18 -9.80
N GLU A 8 -2.44 8.97 -10.77
CA GLU A 8 -3.31 9.52 -11.83
C GLU A 8 -4.60 10.16 -11.30
N GLU A 9 -4.46 10.95 -10.23
CA GLU A 9 -5.56 11.65 -9.55
C GLU A 9 -6.61 10.74 -8.90
N ARG A 10 -6.27 9.47 -8.64
CA ARG A 10 -7.18 8.47 -8.07
C ARG A 10 -6.51 7.64 -6.98
N TRP A 11 -7.32 7.16 -6.04
CA TRP A 11 -6.89 6.18 -5.05
C TRP A 11 -7.06 4.77 -5.62
N THR A 12 -5.95 4.05 -5.79
CA THR A 12 -5.93 2.70 -6.37
C THR A 12 -5.41 1.70 -5.34
N PRO A 13 -6.07 0.55 -5.14
CA PRO A 13 -5.59 -0.46 -4.23
C PRO A 13 -4.31 -1.14 -4.73
N PHE A 14 -3.42 -1.47 -3.80
CA PHE A 14 -2.34 -2.43 -4.08
C PHE A 14 -2.89 -3.84 -4.26
N ASP A 15 -2.12 -4.70 -4.93
CA ASP A 15 -2.41 -6.11 -5.09
C ASP A 15 -2.60 -6.81 -3.74
N THR A 16 -3.46 -7.83 -3.69
CA THR A 16 -3.83 -8.54 -2.45
C THR A 16 -2.63 -9.03 -1.64
N ASP A 17 -1.57 -9.52 -2.29
CA ASP A 17 -0.37 -9.98 -1.59
C ASP A 17 0.42 -8.83 -0.97
N ASN A 18 0.40 -7.66 -1.59
CA ASN A 18 1.06 -6.46 -1.09
C ASN A 18 0.28 -5.83 0.06
N GLN A 19 -1.06 -5.93 0.06
CA GLN A 19 -1.89 -5.57 1.23
C GLN A 19 -1.38 -6.27 2.50
N LYS A 20 -1.17 -7.59 2.42
CA LYS A 20 -0.69 -8.41 3.54
C LYS A 20 0.72 -8.01 3.97
N LYS A 21 1.64 -7.80 3.03
CA LYS A 21 3.03 -7.40 3.32
C LYS A 21 3.09 -6.04 4.03
N LEU A 22 2.28 -5.09 3.60
CA LEU A 22 2.22 -3.75 4.21
C LEU A 22 1.70 -3.82 5.65
N GLU A 23 0.62 -4.57 5.89
CA GLU A 23 0.08 -4.80 7.23
C GLU A 23 1.07 -5.51 8.16
N GLN A 24 1.74 -6.55 7.66
CA GLN A 24 2.75 -7.29 8.42
C GLN A 24 3.95 -6.39 8.77
N THR A 25 4.44 -5.59 7.81
CA THR A 25 5.55 -4.66 8.03
C THR A 25 5.21 -3.66 9.11
N LEU A 26 4.01 -3.08 9.09
CA LEU A 26 3.56 -2.15 10.11
C LEU A 26 3.45 -2.82 11.49
N SER A 27 2.90 -4.03 11.54
CA SER A 27 2.72 -4.81 12.78
C SER A 27 4.05 -5.18 13.44
N LEU A 28 5.08 -5.45 12.63
CA LEU A 28 6.44 -5.76 13.11
C LEU A 28 7.28 -4.51 13.40
N GLY A 29 6.73 -3.30 13.27
CA GLY A 29 7.47 -2.05 13.47
C GLY A 29 8.51 -1.78 12.37
N GLY A 30 8.37 -2.41 11.20
CA GLY A 30 9.26 -2.23 10.06
C GLY A 30 9.20 -0.81 9.49
N THR A 31 10.33 -0.36 8.93
CA THR A 31 10.45 1.00 8.36
C THR A 31 9.96 1.06 6.91
N PHE A 32 10.30 0.07 6.11
CA PHE A 32 9.92 -0.01 4.71
C PHE A 32 9.74 -1.47 4.27
N VAL A 33 9.07 -1.66 3.13
CA VAL A 33 8.96 -2.94 2.43
C VAL A 33 9.07 -2.71 0.93
N ASP A 34 9.84 -3.56 0.25
CA ASP A 34 9.90 -3.57 -1.21
C ASP A 34 8.83 -4.53 -1.75
N ILE A 35 7.93 -4.02 -2.59
CA ILE A 35 6.83 -4.78 -3.18
C ILE A 35 6.94 -4.81 -4.71
N THR A 36 6.33 -5.81 -5.35
CA THR A 36 6.11 -5.83 -6.80
C THR A 36 4.60 -5.74 -6.99
N ASP A 37 4.13 -4.73 -7.70
CA ASP A 37 2.71 -4.40 -7.76
C ASP A 37 2.29 -4.00 -9.17
N THR A 38 1.10 -4.44 -9.59
CA THR A 38 0.56 -4.22 -10.94
C THR A 38 0.37 -2.73 -11.28
N ASN A 39 0.22 -1.86 -10.28
CA ASN A 39 0.17 -0.41 -10.47
C ASN A 39 1.50 0.19 -10.96
N PHE A 40 2.61 -0.57 -10.92
CA PHE A 40 3.94 -0.12 -11.34
C PHE A 40 4.61 -1.13 -12.30
N PRO A 41 4.07 -1.33 -13.51
CA PRO A 41 4.43 -2.44 -14.39
C PRO A 41 5.88 -2.41 -14.91
N HIS A 42 6.54 -1.25 -14.86
CA HIS A 42 7.88 -1.06 -15.43
C HIS A 42 9.02 -1.16 -14.40
N VAL A 43 8.71 -1.47 -13.14
CA VAL A 43 9.73 -1.61 -12.10
C VAL A 43 9.67 -2.97 -11.44
N LYS A 44 10.86 -3.52 -11.16
CA LYS A 44 10.96 -4.80 -10.46
C LYS A 44 10.35 -4.73 -9.07
N ARG A 45 10.60 -3.62 -8.36
CA ARG A 45 10.09 -3.37 -7.01
C ARG A 45 9.88 -1.88 -6.74
N VAL A 46 8.93 -1.58 -5.88
CA VAL A 46 8.65 -0.26 -5.31
C VAL A 46 8.87 -0.31 -3.81
N ARG A 47 9.61 0.66 -3.29
CA ARG A 47 9.80 0.79 -1.84
C ARG A 47 8.67 1.58 -1.22
N VAL A 48 7.98 0.96 -0.28
CA VAL A 48 6.86 1.55 0.45
C VAL A 48 7.27 1.79 1.90
N PHE A 49 6.87 2.94 2.45
CA PHE A 49 7.13 3.35 3.83
C PHE A 49 5.79 3.49 4.57
N PRO A 50 5.23 2.40 5.12
CA PRO A 50 3.87 2.36 5.65
C PRO A 50 3.66 3.34 6.81
N LYS A 51 4.64 3.48 7.71
CA LYS A 51 4.56 4.35 8.89
C LYS A 51 4.46 5.84 8.54
N THR A 52 5.05 6.24 7.42
CA THR A 52 5.09 7.64 6.94
C THR A 52 4.14 7.88 5.77
N ASN A 53 3.30 6.90 5.41
CA ASN A 53 2.27 6.99 4.39
C ASN A 53 2.76 7.48 3.02
N TYR A 54 3.94 7.03 2.58
CA TYR A 54 4.42 7.29 1.22
C TYR A 54 5.11 6.08 0.61
N LEU A 55 5.14 6.03 -0.71
CA LEU A 55 6.07 5.17 -1.45
C LEU A 55 7.01 6.01 -2.30
N SER A 56 8.16 5.44 -2.63
CA SER A 56 9.15 6.05 -3.53
C SER A 56 9.16 5.32 -4.86
N TYR A 57 8.81 6.01 -5.93
CA TYR A 57 8.80 5.48 -7.29
C TYR A 57 9.47 6.49 -8.24
N LEU A 58 10.54 6.06 -8.93
CA LEU A 58 11.31 6.89 -9.87
C LEU A 58 11.73 8.27 -9.33
N GLY A 59 12.11 8.34 -8.05
CA GLY A 59 12.52 9.58 -7.39
C GLY A 59 11.37 10.48 -6.91
N VAL A 60 10.12 10.09 -7.15
CA VAL A 60 8.91 10.79 -6.72
C VAL A 60 8.29 10.10 -5.52
N LYS A 61 7.77 10.88 -4.57
CA LYS A 61 7.00 10.38 -3.44
C LYS A 61 5.52 10.39 -3.76
N TYR A 62 4.88 9.22 -3.66
CA TYR A 62 3.43 9.08 -3.84
C TYR A 62 2.77 8.88 -2.48
N ARG A 63 1.57 9.46 -2.32
CA ARG A 63 0.79 9.37 -1.07
C ARG A 63 0.18 7.98 -0.93
N LEU A 64 0.16 7.48 0.29
CA LEU A 64 -0.57 6.27 0.66
C LEU A 64 -1.76 6.64 1.56
N SER A 65 -2.78 5.80 1.52
CA SER A 65 -3.85 5.77 2.50
C SER A 65 -4.05 4.34 2.99
N ARG A 66 -4.31 4.18 4.29
CA ARG A 66 -4.68 2.91 4.91
C ARG A 66 -6.07 3.07 5.50
N ILE A 67 -7.07 2.55 4.81
CA ILE A 67 -8.46 2.65 5.23
C ILE A 67 -8.90 1.40 5.99
N MET A 68 -9.66 1.57 7.05
CA MET A 68 -10.40 0.49 7.67
C MET A 68 -11.63 0.23 6.80
N GLN A 69 -11.80 -0.99 6.32
CA GLN A 69 -13.08 -1.37 5.71
C GLN A 69 -14.07 -1.57 6.86
N PRO A 70 -15.29 -1.03 6.77
CA PRO A 70 -16.32 -1.35 7.75
C PRO A 70 -16.56 -2.87 7.73
N ASP A 71 -16.84 -3.44 8.90
CA ASP A 71 -17.34 -4.80 9.04
C ASP A 71 -18.77 -4.85 8.46
N ALA A 72 -18.89 -4.71 7.14
CA ALA A 72 -20.13 -5.08 6.48
C ALA A 72 -20.25 -6.60 6.61
N TRP A 73 -21.38 -7.06 7.16
CA TRP A 73 -21.80 -8.47 7.36
C TRP A 73 -21.52 -9.11 8.74
N LEU A 74 -21.93 -8.46 9.84
CA LEU A 74 -22.34 -9.17 11.06
C LEU A 74 -23.84 -9.03 11.40
N ASP A 75 -24.65 -8.49 10.48
CA ASP A 75 -26.11 -8.51 10.57
C ASP A 75 -26.66 -9.60 9.64
N HIS A 76 -26.52 -10.88 10.01
CA HIS A 76 -27.40 -11.99 9.60
C HIS A 76 -27.30 -13.17 10.56
#